data_AF-A0A418SWF5-F1
#
_entry.id   AF-A0A418SWF5-F1
#
_cell.length_a   1.000
_cell.length_b   1.000
_cell.length_c   1.000
_cell.angle_alpha   90.00
_cell.angle_beta   90.00
_cell.angle_gamma   90.00
#
_symmetry.space_group_name_H-M   'P 1'
#
loop_
_entity.id
_entity.type
_entity.pdbx_description
1 polymer ?
#
loop_
_entity_poly.entity_id
_entity_poly.type
_entity_poly.pdbx_seq_one_letter_code
_entity_poly.pdbx_strand_id
1 'polypeptide(L)'
;MRMPARILAVTGLLTAAIVVFLWQSGWLAGLEQWAALRQREAQTMMAGALRGLRAGDPGASLSLMAICFGYGFLHAVGPGHGKVLIGGYGYGAKVPLGRLAGISVVASLAQALTAILLVWGGLTLFDLSRDALTGLSEDHMADISAVMIGLVGIWLAWRGMRQLIRARRSAEDHGHHHDHDHDTDCGCGHVHGPSIDQVTETRSLRDALALIAGIAIRPCTGAIFLLLLTWRMGFFGTGIAGAFAMGLGTATVTLLVACLSVWAREGSFALFSGAGAIGTMSRWLPGMMQLAAGLVVALVALSLLR
;
A
#
# COMPACT_ATOMS: atom_id res chain seq x y z
N MET A 1 -9.38 -20.26 13.60
CA MET A 1 -10.52 -20.87 12.88
C MET A 1 -10.29 -20.72 11.39
N ARG A 2 -10.16 -21.82 10.63
CA ARG A 2 -10.13 -21.75 9.16
C ARG A 2 -11.56 -21.56 8.68
N MET A 3 -11.89 -20.40 8.13
CA MET A 3 -13.18 -20.20 7.46
C MET A 3 -13.29 -21.17 6.27
N PRO A 4 -14.46 -21.78 6.02
CA PRO A 4 -14.62 -22.67 4.90
C PRO A 4 -14.45 -21.88 3.59
N ALA A 5 -13.68 -22.45 2.64
CA ALA A 5 -13.32 -21.83 1.37
C ALA A 5 -14.50 -21.17 0.63
N ARG A 6 -15.68 -21.81 0.66
CA ARG A 6 -16.91 -21.28 0.05
C ARG A 6 -17.37 -19.96 0.64
N ILE A 7 -17.19 -19.73 1.94
CA ILE A 7 -17.56 -18.47 2.58
C ILE A 7 -16.61 -17.35 2.12
N LEU A 8 -15.30 -17.60 2.08
CA LEU A 8 -14.31 -16.63 1.57
C LEU A 8 -14.56 -16.26 0.10
N ALA A 9 -14.90 -17.25 -0.72
CA ALA A 9 -15.26 -17.10 -2.12
C ALA A 9 -16.49 -16.20 -2.35
N VAL A 10 -17.61 -16.54 -1.70
CA VAL A 10 -18.89 -15.83 -1.82
C VAL A 10 -18.76 -14.40 -1.28
N THR A 11 -18.13 -14.26 -0.12
CA THR A 11 -17.93 -12.94 0.48
C THR A 11 -17.02 -12.07 -0.39
N GLY A 12 -15.96 -12.62 -1.01
CA GLY A 12 -15.11 -11.92 -1.98
C GLY A 12 -15.87 -11.36 -3.19
N LEU A 13 -16.75 -12.16 -3.80
CA LEU A 13 -17.60 -11.72 -4.91
C LEU A 13 -18.61 -10.65 -4.49
N LEU A 14 -19.23 -10.82 -3.31
CA LEU A 14 -20.13 -9.80 -2.76
C LEU A 14 -19.42 -8.48 -2.51
N THR A 15 -18.21 -8.49 -1.94
CA THR A 15 -17.42 -7.27 -1.74
C THR A 15 -17.05 -6.61 -3.07
N ALA A 16 -16.63 -7.39 -4.07
CA ALA A 16 -16.36 -6.84 -5.41
C ALA A 16 -17.62 -6.19 -6.02
N ALA A 17 -18.77 -6.86 -5.93
CA ALA A 17 -20.04 -6.32 -6.41
C ALA A 17 -20.45 -5.04 -5.66
N ILE A 18 -20.29 -4.99 -4.34
CA ILE A 18 -20.54 -3.80 -3.53
C ILE A 18 -19.62 -2.66 -3.94
N VAL A 19 -18.31 -2.90 -4.11
CA VAL A 19 -17.37 -1.85 -4.54
C VAL A 19 -17.74 -1.29 -5.91
N VAL A 20 -18.08 -2.15 -6.87
CA VAL A 20 -18.52 -1.73 -8.21
C VAL A 20 -19.83 -0.95 -8.15
N PHE A 21 -20.79 -1.40 -7.36
CA PHE A 21 -22.05 -0.69 -7.15
C PHE A 21 -21.82 0.70 -6.52
N LEU A 22 -21.01 0.78 -5.46
CA LEU A 22 -20.67 2.04 -4.79
C LEU A 22 -19.91 3.01 -5.72
N TRP A 23 -19.08 2.48 -6.62
CA TRP A 23 -18.45 3.28 -7.66
C TRP A 23 -19.48 3.86 -8.62
N GLN A 24 -20.30 3.00 -9.24
CA GLN A 24 -21.25 3.42 -10.29
C GLN A 24 -22.33 4.36 -9.75
N SER A 25 -22.73 4.18 -8.49
CA SER A 25 -23.73 5.02 -7.83
C SER A 25 -23.18 6.36 -7.32
N GLY A 26 -21.89 6.66 -7.52
CA GLY A 26 -21.26 7.91 -7.10
C GLY A 26 -20.98 8.03 -5.59
N TRP A 27 -21.30 6.99 -4.80
CA TRP A 27 -21.06 6.98 -3.36
C TRP A 27 -19.58 7.12 -3.00
N LEU A 28 -18.67 6.51 -3.78
CA LEU A 28 -17.23 6.66 -3.56
C LEU A 28 -16.76 8.12 -3.73
N ALA A 29 -17.30 8.84 -4.72
CA ALA A 29 -17.01 10.26 -4.91
C ALA A 29 -17.59 11.11 -3.77
N GLY A 30 -18.79 10.78 -3.28
CA GLY A 30 -19.38 11.42 -2.10
C GLY A 30 -18.54 11.21 -0.84
N LEU A 31 -18.00 10.00 -0.63
CA LEU A 31 -17.12 9.70 0.49
C LEU A 31 -15.81 10.48 0.42
N GLU A 32 -15.22 10.64 -0.77
CA GLU A 32 -14.03 11.45 -0.99
C GLU A 32 -14.27 12.92 -0.66
N GLN A 33 -15.38 13.50 -1.17
CA GLN A 33 -15.75 14.88 -0.89
C GLN A 33 -16.02 15.11 0.60
N TRP A 34 -16.73 14.18 1.25
CA TRP A 34 -16.97 14.21 2.69
C TRP A 34 -15.66 14.17 3.46
N ALA A 35 -14.73 13.27 3.11
CA ALA A 35 -13.43 13.17 3.76
C ALA A 35 -12.64 14.47 3.59
N ALA A 36 -12.60 15.05 2.39
CA ALA A 36 -11.93 16.32 2.11
C ALA A 36 -12.49 17.49 2.95
N LEU A 37 -13.82 17.57 3.11
CA LEU A 37 -14.45 18.55 3.98
C LEU A 37 -14.03 18.36 5.45
N ARG A 38 -14.09 17.12 5.95
CA ARG A 38 -13.65 16.80 7.33
C ARG A 38 -12.17 17.06 7.55
N GLN A 39 -11.33 16.89 6.54
CA GLN A 39 -9.90 17.26 6.61
C GLN A 39 -9.69 18.77 6.79
N ARG A 40 -10.46 19.61 6.07
CA ARG A 40 -10.40 21.07 6.22
C ARG A 40 -10.88 21.52 7.60
N GLU A 41 -11.94 20.90 8.12
CA GLU A 41 -12.39 21.11 9.50
C GLU A 41 -11.29 20.72 10.50
N ALA A 42 -10.66 19.56 10.34
CA ALA A 42 -9.56 19.12 11.19
C ALA A 42 -8.34 20.06 11.14
N GLN A 43 -8.00 20.63 9.98
CA GLN A 43 -6.95 21.67 9.88
C GLN A 43 -7.30 22.94 10.66
N THR A 44 -8.55 23.35 10.62
CA THR A 44 -9.05 24.49 11.41
C THR A 44 -8.96 24.19 12.92
N MET A 45 -9.32 22.97 13.32
CA MET A 45 -9.17 22.51 14.72
C MET A 45 -7.71 22.45 15.16
N MET A 46 -6.77 22.03 14.29
CA MET A 46 -5.33 22.06 14.59
C MET A 46 -4.86 23.48 14.90
N ALA A 47 -5.26 24.47 14.10
CA ALA A 47 -4.93 25.87 14.36
C ALA A 47 -5.55 26.39 15.68
N GLY A 48 -6.74 25.89 16.05
CA GLY A 48 -7.35 26.12 17.37
C GLY A 48 -6.51 25.54 18.51
N ALA A 49 -6.15 24.25 18.44
CA ALA A 49 -5.34 23.58 19.45
C ALA A 49 -3.96 24.21 19.63
N LEU A 50 -3.34 24.70 18.55
CA LEU A 50 -2.07 25.43 18.60
C LEU A 50 -2.18 26.78 19.33
N ARG A 51 -3.33 27.46 19.25
CA ARG A 51 -3.60 28.64 20.09
C ARG A 51 -3.72 28.25 21.56
N GLY A 52 -4.35 27.13 21.86
CA GLY A 52 -4.39 26.56 23.22
C GLY A 52 -3.00 26.27 23.79
N LEU A 53 -2.10 25.69 22.98
CA LEU A 53 -0.70 25.47 23.36
C LEU A 53 0.02 26.79 23.69
N ARG A 54 -0.17 27.82 22.88
CA ARG A 54 0.39 29.16 23.16
C ARG A 54 -0.17 29.78 24.44
N ALA A 55 -1.42 29.49 24.79
CA ALA A 55 -2.06 29.96 26.01
C ALA A 55 -1.65 29.15 27.26
N GLY A 56 -0.85 28.08 27.11
CA GLY A 56 -0.42 27.24 28.24
C GLY A 56 -1.50 26.27 28.73
N ASP A 57 -2.52 25.96 27.91
CA ASP A 57 -3.56 25.00 28.27
C ASP A 57 -2.96 23.58 28.41
N PRO A 58 -3.07 22.93 29.59
CA PRO A 58 -2.54 21.59 29.83
C PRO A 58 -3.06 20.52 28.86
N GLY A 59 -4.28 20.67 28.33
CA GLY A 59 -4.90 19.68 27.44
C GLY A 59 -4.55 19.85 25.96
N ALA A 60 -3.98 20.98 25.56
CA ALA A 60 -3.88 21.36 24.15
C ALA A 60 -2.95 20.44 23.33
N SER A 61 -1.90 19.87 23.95
CA SER A 61 -1.00 18.92 23.30
C SER A 61 -1.72 17.62 22.94
N LEU A 62 -2.46 17.05 23.88
CA LEU A 62 -3.24 15.83 23.68
C LEU A 62 -4.37 16.07 22.67
N SER A 63 -5.09 17.19 22.78
CA SER A 63 -6.10 17.57 21.80
C SER A 63 -5.51 17.70 20.39
N LEU A 64 -4.34 18.34 20.26
CA LEU A 64 -3.65 18.43 18.98
C LEU A 64 -3.28 17.04 18.43
N MET A 65 -2.77 16.13 19.27
CA MET A 65 -2.45 14.75 18.87
C MET A 65 -3.69 14.01 18.36
N ALA A 66 -4.82 14.11 19.07
CA ALA A 66 -6.08 13.47 18.70
C ALA A 66 -6.61 14.02 17.36
N ILE A 67 -6.55 15.35 17.17
CA ILE A 67 -6.95 15.98 15.91
C ILE A 67 -6.03 15.54 14.76
N CYS A 68 -4.71 15.49 14.98
CA CYS A 68 -3.75 15.04 13.96
C CYS A 68 -4.00 13.59 13.56
N PHE A 69 -4.26 12.71 14.53
CA PHE A 69 -4.65 11.32 14.27
C PHE A 69 -5.93 11.25 13.44
N GLY A 70 -6.97 12.00 13.82
CA GLY A 70 -8.22 12.09 13.07
C GLY A 70 -8.03 12.60 11.64
N TYR A 71 -7.21 13.64 11.45
CA TYR A 71 -6.84 14.12 10.12
C TYR A 71 -6.17 13.03 9.30
N GLY A 72 -5.22 12.29 9.88
CA GLY A 72 -4.51 11.19 9.21
C GLY A 72 -5.46 10.07 8.77
N PHE A 73 -6.40 9.69 9.64
CA PHE A 73 -7.47 8.74 9.30
C PHE A 73 -8.28 9.25 8.09
N LEU A 74 -8.81 10.47 8.17
CA LEU A 74 -9.64 11.07 7.13
C LEU A 74 -8.87 11.21 5.80
N HIS A 75 -7.60 11.59 5.86
CA HIS A 75 -6.72 11.66 4.70
C HIS A 75 -6.60 10.32 3.99
N ALA A 76 -6.55 9.25 4.76
CA ALA A 76 -6.41 7.91 4.23
C ALA A 76 -7.75 7.33 3.72
N VAL A 77 -8.91 7.88 4.06
CA VAL A 77 -10.22 7.36 3.59
C VAL A 77 -10.42 7.54 2.08
N GLY A 78 -10.05 8.70 1.53
CA GLY A 78 -10.19 8.98 0.08
C GLY A 78 -9.24 8.14 -0.79
N PRO A 79 -9.43 8.06 -2.11
CA PRO A 79 -8.51 7.34 -3.00
C PRO A 79 -7.07 7.85 -2.85
N GLY A 80 -6.09 6.94 -2.90
CA GLY A 80 -4.69 7.34 -2.73
C GLY A 80 -3.69 6.26 -3.13
N HIS A 81 -2.58 6.70 -3.71
CA HIS A 81 -1.53 5.87 -4.30
C HIS A 81 -1.01 4.78 -3.36
N GLY A 82 -0.71 5.13 -2.10
CA GLY A 82 -0.19 4.16 -1.13
C GLY A 82 -1.17 3.02 -0.84
N LYS A 83 -2.48 3.30 -0.84
CA LYS A 83 -3.51 2.26 -0.68
C LYS A 83 -3.62 1.37 -1.90
N VAL A 84 -3.55 1.95 -3.09
CA VAL A 84 -3.53 1.19 -4.35
C VAL A 84 -2.32 0.28 -4.39
N LEU A 85 -1.15 0.77 -3.98
CA LEU A 85 0.07 0.00 -3.98
C LEU A 85 0.04 -1.13 -2.94
N ILE A 86 -0.33 -0.85 -1.68
CA ILE A 86 -0.44 -1.86 -0.62
C ILE A 86 -1.52 -2.89 -0.97
N GLY A 87 -2.68 -2.43 -1.44
CA GLY A 87 -3.78 -3.31 -1.84
C GLY A 87 -3.43 -4.18 -3.05
N GLY A 88 -2.82 -3.59 -4.09
CA GLY A 88 -2.36 -4.31 -5.27
C GLY A 88 -1.25 -5.31 -4.94
N TYR A 89 -0.28 -4.94 -4.10
CA TYR A 89 0.77 -5.83 -3.66
C TYR A 89 0.23 -6.97 -2.79
N GLY A 90 -0.65 -6.68 -1.83
CA GLY A 90 -1.29 -7.69 -0.98
C GLY A 90 -2.20 -8.66 -1.72
N TYR A 91 -2.85 -8.19 -2.80
CA TYR A 91 -3.69 -9.02 -3.67
C TYR A 91 -2.86 -9.86 -4.66
N GLY A 92 -1.86 -9.24 -5.30
CA GLY A 92 -1.07 -9.84 -6.38
C GLY A 92 0.12 -10.68 -5.91
N ALA A 93 0.69 -10.41 -4.74
CA ALA A 93 1.85 -11.13 -4.22
C ALA A 93 1.48 -12.06 -3.06
N LYS A 94 2.16 -13.21 -2.95
CA LYS A 94 2.02 -14.11 -1.81
C LYS A 94 2.79 -13.57 -0.60
N VAL A 95 2.16 -12.66 0.15
CA VAL A 95 2.75 -12.00 1.31
C VAL A 95 1.88 -12.27 2.55
N PRO A 96 2.47 -12.66 3.70
CA PRO A 96 1.70 -12.86 4.92
C PRO A 96 1.17 -11.53 5.46
N LEU A 97 -0.05 -11.54 6.02
CA LEU A 97 -0.73 -10.34 6.50
C LEU A 97 0.11 -9.53 7.49
N GLY A 98 0.80 -10.18 8.44
CA GLY A 98 1.65 -9.49 9.41
C GLY A 98 2.79 -8.69 8.76
N ARG A 99 3.39 -9.21 7.69
CA ARG A 99 4.44 -8.49 6.94
C ARG A 99 3.85 -7.30 6.17
N LEU A 100 2.71 -7.50 5.50
CA LEU A 100 2.03 -6.41 4.77
C LEU A 100 1.54 -5.30 5.72
N ALA A 101 1.03 -5.69 6.88
CA ALA A 101 0.65 -4.77 7.94
C ALA A 101 1.85 -3.97 8.45
N GLY A 102 2.97 -4.64 8.72
CA GLY A 102 4.23 -3.98 9.10
C GLY A 102 4.71 -2.99 8.05
N ILE A 103 4.71 -3.37 6.76
CA ILE A 103 5.05 -2.48 5.64
C ILE A 103 4.13 -1.25 5.63
N SER A 104 2.83 -1.43 5.83
CA SER A 104 1.85 -0.34 5.81
C SER A 104 2.06 0.67 6.93
N VAL A 105 2.34 0.18 8.15
CA VAL A 105 2.64 1.03 9.31
C VAL A 105 3.96 1.76 9.12
N VAL A 106 5.01 1.05 8.72
CA VAL A 106 6.34 1.66 8.49
C VAL A 106 6.27 2.70 7.38
N ALA A 107 5.57 2.41 6.28
CA ALA A 107 5.38 3.38 5.19
C ALA A 107 4.65 4.64 5.69
N SER A 108 3.57 4.50 6.47
CA SER A 108 2.82 5.64 7.01
C SER A 108 3.66 6.50 7.97
N LEU A 109 4.48 5.88 8.81
CA LEU A 109 5.41 6.60 9.70
C LEU A 109 6.58 7.23 8.93
N ALA A 110 7.07 6.58 7.88
CA ALA A 110 8.11 7.10 7.01
C ALA A 110 7.65 8.31 6.19
N GLN A 111 6.36 8.41 5.84
CA GLN A 111 5.78 9.63 5.26
C GLN A 111 5.83 10.80 6.25
N ALA A 112 5.49 10.56 7.52
CA ALA A 112 5.61 11.58 8.57
C ALA A 112 7.08 12.01 8.76
N LEU A 113 8.01 11.04 8.77
CA LEU A 113 9.44 11.33 8.84
C LEU A 113 9.91 12.16 7.65
N THR A 114 9.47 11.83 6.44
CA THR A 114 9.79 12.59 5.22
C THR A 114 9.30 14.04 5.33
N ALA A 115 8.09 14.26 5.87
CA ALA A 115 7.58 15.61 6.12
C ALA A 115 8.44 16.38 7.14
N ILE A 116 8.85 15.71 8.22
CA ILE A 116 9.71 16.29 9.26
C ILE A 116 11.07 16.69 8.67
N LEU A 117 11.73 15.79 7.94
CA LEU A 117 13.03 16.03 7.32
C LEU A 117 12.96 17.13 6.26
N LEU A 118 11.89 17.12 5.44
CA LEU A 118 11.66 18.15 4.43
C LEU A 118 11.51 19.53 5.07
N VAL A 119 10.64 19.68 6.06
CA VAL A 119 10.40 20.97 6.71
C VAL A 119 11.61 21.43 7.52
N TRP A 120 12.19 20.55 8.33
CA TRP A 120 13.35 20.89 9.15
C TRP A 120 14.56 21.24 8.28
N GLY A 121 14.93 20.37 7.33
CA GLY A 121 16.08 20.58 6.46
C GLY A 121 15.86 21.76 5.52
N GLY A 122 14.66 21.90 4.97
CA GLY A 122 14.28 23.00 4.11
C GLY A 122 14.40 24.37 4.78
N LEU A 123 13.91 24.50 6.02
CA LEU A 123 13.99 25.76 6.77
C LEU A 123 15.39 26.05 7.33
N THR A 124 16.16 25.04 7.72
CA THR A 124 17.43 25.25 8.45
C THR A 124 18.68 25.20 7.57
N LEU A 125 18.70 24.34 6.55
CA LEU A 125 19.87 24.13 5.69
C LEU A 125 19.80 24.94 4.40
N PHE A 126 18.57 25.18 3.90
CA PHE A 126 18.33 25.75 2.58
C PHE A 126 17.54 27.07 2.60
N ASP A 127 17.13 27.54 3.79
CA ASP A 127 16.32 28.75 4.01
C ASP A 127 15.11 28.87 3.06
N LEU A 128 14.47 27.72 2.78
CA LEU A 128 13.36 27.65 1.83
C LEU A 128 12.11 28.35 2.38
N SER A 129 11.41 29.07 1.50
CA SER A 129 10.11 29.64 1.83
C SER A 129 9.06 28.54 2.03
N ARG A 130 7.95 28.89 2.70
CA ARG A 130 6.81 27.98 2.87
C ARG A 130 6.21 27.55 1.53
N ASP A 131 6.18 28.47 0.57
CA ASP A 131 5.64 28.22 -0.76
C ASP A 131 6.57 27.28 -1.54
N ALA A 132 7.89 27.45 -1.42
CA ALA A 132 8.87 26.54 -2.01
C ALA A 132 8.78 25.13 -1.41
N LEU A 133 8.61 25.00 -0.09
CA LEU A 133 8.46 23.70 0.57
C LEU A 133 7.16 22.99 0.16
N THR A 134 6.06 23.73 0.07
CA THR A 134 4.78 23.20 -0.40
C THR A 134 4.87 22.77 -1.86
N GLY A 135 5.40 23.62 -2.75
CA GLY A 135 5.57 23.30 -4.18
C GLY A 135 6.49 22.08 -4.40
N LEU A 136 7.62 22.00 -3.68
CA LEU A 136 8.51 20.83 -3.74
C LEU A 136 7.77 19.53 -3.38
N SER A 137 6.90 19.58 -2.37
CA SER A 137 6.08 18.44 -1.95
C SER A 137 4.95 18.10 -2.92
N GLU A 138 4.22 19.10 -3.40
CA GLU A 138 2.97 18.92 -4.16
C GLU A 138 3.23 18.65 -5.65
N ASP A 139 4.30 19.21 -6.20
CA ASP A 139 4.64 19.07 -7.62
C ASP A 139 5.68 17.95 -7.79
N HIS A 140 6.90 18.17 -7.31
CA HIS A 140 8.02 17.27 -7.62
C HIS A 140 7.94 15.93 -6.88
N MET A 141 7.78 15.95 -5.55
CA MET A 141 7.74 14.71 -4.77
C MET A 141 6.50 13.86 -5.09
N ALA A 142 5.40 14.51 -5.50
CA ALA A 142 4.20 13.82 -5.96
C ALA A 142 4.45 13.05 -7.26
N ASP A 143 5.06 13.69 -8.26
CA ASP A 143 5.39 13.05 -9.53
C ASP A 143 6.41 11.92 -9.35
N ILE A 144 7.46 12.17 -8.56
CA ILE A 144 8.48 11.15 -8.27
C ILE A 144 7.82 9.93 -7.58
N SER A 145 6.93 10.15 -6.61
CA SER A 145 6.18 9.06 -5.97
C SER A 145 5.34 8.30 -6.99
N ALA A 146 4.60 9.00 -7.86
CA ALA A 146 3.80 8.38 -8.90
C ALA A 146 4.67 7.54 -9.86
N VAL A 147 5.79 8.06 -10.35
CA VAL A 147 6.74 7.30 -11.19
C VAL A 147 7.23 6.05 -10.46
N MET A 148 7.69 6.18 -9.21
CA MET A 148 8.19 5.05 -8.41
C MET A 148 7.13 3.97 -8.21
N ILE A 149 5.90 4.36 -7.88
CA ILE A 149 4.77 3.44 -7.71
C ILE A 149 4.41 2.77 -9.04
N GLY A 150 4.42 3.54 -10.14
CA GLY A 150 4.22 3.02 -11.49
C GLY A 150 5.25 1.97 -11.88
N LEU A 151 6.53 2.21 -11.59
CA LEU A 151 7.62 1.24 -11.80
C LEU A 151 7.41 -0.03 -10.98
N VAL A 152 6.97 0.08 -9.72
CA VAL A 152 6.61 -1.10 -8.92
C VAL A 152 5.43 -1.85 -9.54
N GLY A 153 4.40 -1.14 -10.03
CA GLY A 153 3.27 -1.74 -10.76
C GLY A 153 3.71 -2.51 -12.00
N ILE A 154 4.54 -1.90 -12.85
CA ILE A 154 5.14 -2.55 -14.04
C ILE A 154 5.96 -3.78 -13.65
N TRP A 155 6.76 -3.67 -12.60
CA TRP A 155 7.56 -4.78 -12.11
C TRP A 155 6.71 -5.95 -11.58
N LEU A 156 5.58 -5.66 -10.89
CA LEU A 156 4.61 -6.68 -10.50
C LEU A 156 3.94 -7.32 -11.71
N ALA A 157 3.53 -6.52 -12.70
CA ALA A 157 2.94 -7.00 -13.94
C ALA A 157 3.91 -7.95 -14.68
N TRP A 158 5.17 -7.56 -14.79
CA TRP A 158 6.24 -8.38 -15.36
C TRP A 158 6.46 -9.69 -14.60
N ARG A 159 6.38 -9.69 -13.26
CA ARG A 159 6.43 -10.91 -12.44
C ARG A 159 5.23 -11.83 -12.70
N GLY A 160 4.04 -11.27 -12.83
CA GLY A 160 2.83 -12.01 -13.20
C GLY A 160 2.96 -12.66 -14.57
N MET A 161 3.40 -11.89 -15.57
CA MET A 161 3.64 -12.39 -16.93
C MET A 161 4.66 -13.55 -16.95
N ARG A 162 5.79 -13.41 -16.24
CA ARG A 162 6.78 -14.50 -16.13
C ARG A 162 6.22 -15.77 -15.47
N GLN A 163 5.30 -15.64 -14.52
CA GLN A 163 4.61 -16.80 -13.93
C GLN A 163 3.69 -17.48 -14.92
N LEU A 164 2.96 -16.71 -15.73
CA LEU A 164 2.12 -17.26 -16.80
C LEU A 164 2.96 -17.99 -17.86
N ILE A 165 4.07 -17.41 -18.30
CA ILE A 165 4.97 -18.06 -19.27
C ILE A 165 5.52 -19.38 -18.72
N ARG A 166 5.87 -19.45 -17.43
CA ARG A 166 6.34 -20.68 -16.78
C ARG A 166 5.23 -21.73 -16.67
N ALA A 167 4.03 -21.32 -16.28
CA ALA A 167 2.87 -22.21 -16.22
C ALA A 167 2.53 -22.82 -17.58
N ARG A 168 2.76 -22.07 -18.68
CA ARG A 168 2.62 -22.55 -20.06
C ARG A 168 3.63 -23.64 -20.40
N ARG A 169 4.92 -23.38 -20.15
CA ARG A 169 6.00 -24.32 -20.49
C ARG A 169 5.85 -25.64 -19.75
N SER A 170 5.49 -25.60 -18.46
CA SER A 170 5.23 -26.83 -17.69
C SER A 170 3.99 -27.60 -18.16
N ALA A 171 3.08 -27.00 -18.93
CA ALA A 171 1.97 -27.73 -19.54
C ALA A 171 2.37 -28.42 -20.86
N GLU A 172 3.31 -27.84 -21.60
CA GLU A 172 3.84 -28.39 -22.86
C GLU A 172 4.78 -29.59 -22.59
N ASP A 173 5.57 -29.57 -21.52
CA ASP A 173 6.53 -30.63 -21.16
C ASP A 173 5.87 -31.97 -20.73
N HIS A 174 4.61 -31.93 -20.28
CA HIS A 174 3.86 -33.15 -19.95
C HIS A 174 3.17 -33.81 -21.16
N GLY A 175 3.37 -33.28 -22.37
CA GLY A 175 2.87 -33.87 -23.63
C GLY A 175 3.80 -34.93 -24.24
N HIS A 176 5.01 -35.11 -23.71
CA HIS A 176 6.03 -36.01 -24.26
C HIS A 176 6.48 -37.06 -23.23
N HIS A 177 5.59 -37.96 -22.84
CA HIS A 177 6.05 -39.24 -22.31
C HIS A 177 6.48 -40.11 -23.49
N HIS A 178 7.78 -40.12 -23.77
CA HIS A 178 8.43 -41.22 -24.46
C HIS A 178 8.45 -42.42 -23.50
N ASP A 179 8.03 -43.58 -24.02
CA ASP A 179 8.20 -44.88 -23.39
C ASP A 179 9.71 -45.10 -23.16
N HIS A 180 10.13 -45.11 -21.90
CA HIS A 180 11.50 -45.47 -21.54
C HIS A 180 11.45 -46.75 -20.71
N ASP A 181 11.85 -47.84 -21.36
CA ASP A 181 12.18 -49.12 -20.74
C ASP A 181 13.28 -48.88 -19.69
N HIS A 182 13.00 -49.26 -18.44
CA HIS A 182 13.96 -49.08 -17.35
C HIS A 182 14.88 -50.29 -17.24
N ASP A 183 16.12 -50.12 -17.71
CA ASP A 183 17.21 -51.03 -17.37
C ASP A 183 17.86 -50.61 -16.04
N THR A 184 18.15 -51.61 -15.20
CA THR A 184 18.62 -51.45 -13.82
C THR A 184 20.09 -51.03 -13.77
N ASP A 185 20.37 -49.73 -13.78
CA ASP A 185 21.48 -49.06 -13.05
C ASP A 185 21.59 -47.59 -13.48
N CYS A 186 21.04 -46.65 -12.72
CA CYS A 186 21.32 -45.23 -12.90
C CYS A 186 21.16 -44.46 -11.59
N GLY A 187 22.29 -44.13 -10.96
CA GLY A 187 22.38 -43.19 -9.85
C GLY A 187 22.10 -41.75 -10.30
N CYS A 188 20.85 -41.31 -10.15
CA CYS A 188 20.45 -39.93 -10.43
C CYS A 188 20.50 -39.09 -9.15
N GLY A 189 21.53 -38.24 -9.03
CA GLY A 189 21.61 -37.20 -8.02
C GLY A 189 20.50 -36.17 -8.20
N HIS A 190 19.49 -36.22 -7.33
CA HIS A 190 18.44 -35.22 -7.31
C HIS A 190 19.00 -33.89 -6.79
N VAL A 191 19.14 -32.92 -7.69
CA VAL A 191 19.35 -31.52 -7.33
C VAL A 191 18.09 -31.04 -6.62
N HIS A 192 18.13 -30.97 -5.29
CA HIS A 192 17.13 -30.21 -4.55
C HIS A 192 17.26 -28.76 -5.00
N GLY A 193 16.31 -28.32 -5.83
CA GLY A 193 16.13 -26.90 -6.12
C GLY A 193 16.07 -26.11 -4.81
N PRO A 194 16.49 -24.83 -4.81
CA PRO A 194 16.57 -24.03 -3.60
C PRO A 194 15.24 -24.09 -2.85
N SER A 195 15.32 -24.34 -1.54
CA SER A 195 14.14 -24.50 -0.69
C SER A 195 13.23 -23.27 -0.84
N ILE A 196 11.92 -23.52 -0.86
CA ILE A 196 10.89 -22.49 -1.10
C ILE A 196 11.03 -21.30 -0.13
N ASP A 197 11.59 -21.54 1.05
CA ASP A 197 11.84 -20.52 2.08
C ASP A 197 13.02 -19.59 1.72
N GLN A 198 14.12 -20.12 1.19
CA GLN A 198 15.31 -19.32 0.82
C GLN A 198 15.09 -18.38 -0.37
N VAL A 199 14.16 -18.74 -1.27
CA VAL A 199 13.76 -17.88 -2.41
C VAL A 199 12.77 -16.78 -1.98
N THR A 200 12.06 -16.98 -0.87
CA THR A 200 11.02 -16.07 -0.38
C THR A 200 11.56 -15.02 0.58
N GLU A 201 12.57 -15.34 1.39
CA GLU A 201 13.10 -14.43 2.42
C GLU A 201 13.93 -13.27 1.89
N THR A 202 14.96 -13.53 1.07
CA THR A 202 15.88 -12.51 0.53
C THR A 202 15.21 -11.52 -0.43
N ARG A 203 14.09 -11.91 -1.03
CA ARG A 203 13.29 -11.07 -1.93
C ARG A 203 12.30 -10.16 -1.19
N SER A 204 11.86 -10.53 0.01
CA SER A 204 10.82 -9.79 0.74
C SER A 204 11.27 -8.40 1.23
N LEU A 205 12.54 -8.23 1.60
CA LEU A 205 13.04 -6.97 2.17
C LEU A 205 13.27 -5.89 1.10
N ARG A 206 13.83 -6.26 -0.05
CA ARG A 206 13.99 -5.32 -1.18
C ARG A 206 12.64 -4.86 -1.71
N ASP A 207 11.70 -5.81 -1.84
CA ASP A 207 10.33 -5.52 -2.24
C ASP A 207 9.67 -4.57 -1.22
N ALA A 208 9.81 -4.85 0.07
CA ALA A 208 9.30 -4.00 1.15
C ALA A 208 9.91 -2.59 1.11
N LEU A 209 11.23 -2.45 0.94
CA LEU A 209 11.91 -1.16 0.86
C LEU A 209 11.45 -0.36 -0.36
N ALA A 210 11.28 -0.99 -1.52
CA ALA A 210 10.79 -0.31 -2.72
C ALA A 210 9.36 0.22 -2.52
N LEU A 211 8.48 -0.57 -1.89
CA LEU A 211 7.12 -0.17 -1.53
C LEU A 211 7.13 0.99 -0.53
N ILE A 212 7.90 0.86 0.56
CA ILE A 212 8.02 1.88 1.59
C ILE A 212 8.57 3.17 0.97
N ALA A 213 9.63 3.11 0.17
CA ALA A 213 10.23 4.29 -0.46
C ALA A 213 9.26 4.99 -1.43
N GLY A 214 8.58 4.24 -2.29
CA GLY A 214 7.61 4.81 -3.23
C GLY A 214 6.44 5.50 -2.53
N ILE A 215 5.99 4.98 -1.39
CA ILE A 215 4.92 5.58 -0.57
C ILE A 215 5.45 6.76 0.27
N ALA A 216 6.60 6.57 0.92
CA ALA A 216 7.17 7.48 1.92
C ALA A 216 7.69 8.78 1.33
N ILE A 217 8.21 8.74 0.10
CA ILE A 217 8.82 9.91 -0.55
C ILE A 217 7.86 11.09 -0.65
N ARG A 218 6.55 10.86 -0.69
CA ARG A 218 5.56 11.92 -0.68
C ARG A 218 5.09 12.18 0.75
N PRO A 219 5.48 13.32 1.36
CA PRO A 219 4.94 13.72 2.66
C PRO A 219 3.47 14.12 2.54
N CYS A 220 2.73 14.06 3.64
CA CYS A 220 1.37 14.57 3.66
C CYS A 220 1.39 16.10 3.85
N THR A 221 0.66 16.81 2.99
CA THR A 221 0.58 18.28 2.99
C THR A 221 0.06 18.82 4.32
N GLY A 222 -0.84 18.08 4.97
CA GLY A 222 -1.29 18.37 6.34
C GLY A 222 -0.18 18.35 7.40
N ALA A 223 0.78 17.41 7.32
CA ALA A 223 1.92 17.41 8.24
C ALA A 223 2.87 18.57 7.95
N ILE A 224 3.11 18.90 6.68
CA ILE A 224 3.92 20.08 6.31
C ILE A 224 3.30 21.34 6.93
N PHE A 225 1.99 21.55 6.76
CA PHE A 225 1.28 22.67 7.37
C PHE A 225 1.44 22.72 8.90
N LEU A 226 1.22 21.59 9.57
CA LEU A 226 1.37 21.48 11.03
C LEU A 226 2.81 21.81 11.48
N LEU A 227 3.81 21.25 10.80
CA LEU A 227 5.23 21.41 11.11
C LEU A 227 5.68 22.86 10.88
N LEU A 228 5.26 23.49 9.79
CA LEU A 228 5.53 24.90 9.52
C LEU A 228 4.92 25.81 10.58
N LEU A 229 3.68 25.55 10.99
CA LEU A 229 3.00 26.37 11.99
C LEU A 229 3.65 26.20 13.37
N THR A 230 3.88 24.96 13.79
CA THR A 230 4.54 24.66 15.07
C THR A 230 5.97 25.18 15.13
N TRP A 231 6.73 25.13 14.04
CA TRP A 231 8.04 25.77 13.93
C TRP A 231 7.96 27.26 14.24
N ARG A 232 7.03 27.96 13.59
CA ARG A 232 6.82 29.41 13.73
C ARG A 232 6.30 29.82 15.11
N MET A 233 5.71 28.88 15.85
CA MET A 233 5.21 29.11 17.20
C MET A 233 6.20 28.69 18.30
N GLY A 234 7.34 28.09 17.95
CA GLY A 234 8.31 27.58 18.93
C GLY A 234 7.96 26.21 19.53
N PHE A 235 6.98 25.49 18.96
CA PHE A 235 6.50 24.20 19.46
C PHE A 235 6.81 23.04 18.50
N PHE A 236 7.96 23.07 17.82
CA PHE A 236 8.28 22.10 16.77
C PHE A 236 8.24 20.64 17.25
N GLY A 237 8.67 20.35 18.49
CA GLY A 237 8.58 19.01 19.08
C GLY A 237 7.15 18.48 19.14
N THR A 238 6.17 19.32 19.48
CA THR A 238 4.75 18.96 19.47
C THR A 238 4.25 18.74 18.04
N GLY A 239 4.77 19.49 17.07
CA GLY A 239 4.51 19.28 15.65
C GLY A 239 5.01 17.94 15.14
N ILE A 240 6.23 17.53 15.52
CA ILE A 240 6.80 16.22 15.22
C ILE A 240 5.90 15.12 15.77
N ALA A 241 5.51 15.22 17.05
CA ALA A 241 4.61 14.27 17.66
C ALA A 241 3.28 14.20 16.89
N GLY A 242 2.69 15.36 16.56
CA GLY A 242 1.45 15.43 15.79
C GLY A 242 1.57 14.81 14.39
N ALA A 243 2.69 14.99 13.70
CA ALA A 243 2.96 14.36 12.41
C ALA A 243 2.99 12.82 12.53
N PHE A 244 3.61 12.27 13.58
CA PHE A 244 3.56 10.82 13.83
C PHE A 244 2.16 10.33 14.21
N ALA A 245 1.40 11.08 15.02
CA ALA A 245 0.00 10.73 15.29
C ALA A 245 -0.85 10.72 14.00
N MET A 246 -0.61 11.65 13.09
CA MET A 246 -1.22 11.67 11.76
C MET A 246 -0.80 10.45 10.92
N GLY A 247 0.47 10.06 10.98
CA GLY A 247 0.96 8.82 10.37
C GLY A 247 0.27 7.58 10.93
N LEU A 248 0.04 7.51 12.24
CA LEU A 248 -0.71 6.40 12.86
C LEU A 248 -2.18 6.39 12.44
N GLY A 249 -2.82 7.55 12.35
CA GLY A 249 -4.18 7.68 11.81
C GLY A 249 -4.26 7.13 10.39
N THR A 250 -3.31 7.50 9.54
CA THR A 250 -3.17 6.97 8.16
C THR A 250 -2.97 5.45 8.17
N ALA A 251 -2.12 4.95 9.08
CA ALA A 251 -1.82 3.54 9.20
C ALA A 251 -3.08 2.70 9.44
N THR A 252 -4.03 3.17 10.25
CA THR A 252 -5.27 2.41 10.53
C THR A 252 -6.07 2.05 9.25
N VAL A 253 -6.20 3.00 8.32
CA VAL A 253 -6.92 2.74 7.06
C VAL A 253 -6.09 1.88 6.12
N THR A 254 -4.77 2.08 6.05
CA THR A 254 -3.90 1.23 5.22
C THR A 254 -3.84 -0.22 5.73
N LEU A 255 -3.94 -0.43 7.04
CA LEU A 255 -4.08 -1.76 7.65
C LEU A 255 -5.39 -2.43 7.24
N LEU A 256 -6.49 -1.68 7.20
CA LEU A 256 -7.76 -2.20 6.67
C LEU A 256 -7.61 -2.62 5.20
N VAL A 257 -6.96 -1.80 4.37
CA VAL A 257 -6.67 -2.14 2.97
C VAL A 257 -5.81 -3.40 2.87
N ALA A 258 -4.77 -3.52 3.70
CA ALA A 258 -3.93 -4.72 3.76
C ALA A 258 -4.75 -5.97 4.10
N CYS A 259 -5.58 -5.92 5.13
CA CYS A 259 -6.49 -7.01 5.51
C CYS A 259 -7.44 -7.39 4.37
N LEU A 260 -8.12 -6.41 3.78
CA LEU A 260 -9.06 -6.63 2.68
C LEU A 260 -8.38 -7.22 1.44
N SER A 261 -7.17 -6.78 1.11
CA SER A 261 -6.43 -7.28 -0.05
C SER A 261 -6.01 -8.74 0.10
N VAL A 262 -5.51 -9.13 1.29
CA VAL A 262 -5.13 -10.51 1.58
C VAL A 262 -6.36 -11.40 1.61
N TRP A 263 -7.44 -10.93 2.23
CA TRP A 263 -8.71 -11.63 2.26
C TRP A 263 -9.29 -11.84 0.85
N ALA A 264 -9.25 -10.82 -0.01
CA ALA A 264 -9.73 -10.92 -1.39
C ALA A 264 -8.89 -11.90 -2.22
N ARG A 265 -7.58 -11.94 -1.98
CA ARG A 265 -6.66 -12.90 -2.60
C ARG A 265 -6.99 -14.33 -2.18
N GLU A 266 -7.16 -14.57 -0.88
CA GLU A 266 -7.52 -15.89 -0.34
C GLU A 266 -8.90 -16.35 -0.82
N GLY A 267 -9.88 -15.45 -0.88
CA GLY A 267 -11.19 -15.71 -1.47
C GLY A 267 -11.11 -16.08 -2.95
N SER A 268 -10.23 -15.42 -3.71
CA SER A 268 -9.96 -15.78 -5.11
C SER A 268 -9.41 -17.20 -5.23
N PHE A 269 -8.42 -17.57 -4.41
CA PHE A 269 -7.91 -18.95 -4.42
C PHE A 269 -8.96 -20.00 -4.01
N ALA A 270 -9.82 -19.65 -3.07
CA ALA A 270 -10.89 -20.53 -2.60
C ALA A 270 -12.00 -20.77 -3.64
N LEU A 271 -12.25 -19.83 -4.56
CA LEU A 271 -13.17 -19.99 -5.70
C LEU A 271 -12.71 -21.06 -6.69
N PHE A 272 -11.39 -21.14 -6.93
CA PHE A 272 -10.80 -21.94 -8.00
C PHE A 272 -10.12 -23.24 -7.53
N SER A 273 -10.27 -23.63 -6.26
CA SER A 273 -9.66 -24.83 -5.68
C SER A 273 -10.45 -26.14 -5.88
N GLY A 274 -11.38 -26.20 -6.86
CA GLY A 274 -12.19 -27.39 -7.16
C GLY A 274 -11.50 -28.39 -8.09
N ALA A 275 -11.82 -29.68 -7.96
CA ALA A 275 -11.32 -30.75 -8.85
C ALA A 275 -11.97 -30.68 -10.25
N GLY A 276 -11.22 -31.04 -11.31
CA GLY A 276 -11.66 -31.02 -12.72
C GLY A 276 -10.95 -29.96 -13.58
N ALA A 277 -11.56 -29.51 -14.69
CA ALA A 277 -11.02 -28.46 -15.58
C ALA A 277 -10.68 -27.13 -14.84
N ILE A 278 -11.31 -26.90 -13.69
CA ILE A 278 -11.06 -25.80 -12.76
C ILE A 278 -9.69 -25.95 -12.06
N GLY A 279 -9.22 -27.17 -11.82
CA GLY A 279 -7.88 -27.46 -11.30
C GLY A 279 -6.76 -27.04 -12.26
N THR A 280 -7.00 -27.12 -13.58
CA THR A 280 -6.06 -26.62 -14.61
C THR A 280 -5.96 -25.09 -14.58
N MET A 281 -7.08 -24.40 -14.34
CA MET A 281 -7.15 -22.92 -14.17
C MET A 281 -6.35 -22.44 -12.95
N SER A 282 -6.32 -23.24 -11.87
CA SER A 282 -5.62 -22.90 -10.62
C SER A 282 -4.12 -22.63 -10.80
N ARG A 283 -3.49 -23.21 -11.84
CA ARG A 283 -2.06 -23.02 -12.17
C ARG A 283 -1.76 -21.62 -12.73
N TRP A 284 -2.72 -21.00 -13.41
CA TRP A 284 -2.56 -19.69 -14.05
C TRP A 284 -3.00 -18.55 -13.13
N LEU A 285 -3.89 -18.85 -12.19
CA LEU A 285 -4.52 -17.88 -11.29
C LEU A 285 -3.52 -16.96 -10.55
N PRO A 286 -2.41 -17.45 -9.92
CA PRO A 286 -1.44 -16.57 -9.29
C PRO A 286 -0.81 -15.56 -10.27
N GLY A 287 -0.47 -16.03 -11.48
CA GLY A 287 0.13 -15.19 -12.52
C GLY A 287 -0.84 -14.13 -13.03
N MET A 288 -2.11 -14.49 -13.23
CA MET A 288 -3.17 -13.59 -13.68
C MET A 288 -3.48 -12.52 -12.63
N MET A 289 -3.64 -12.91 -11.36
CA MET A 289 -3.89 -11.99 -10.25
C MET A 289 -2.74 -11.01 -10.10
N GLN A 290 -1.49 -11.50 -10.14
CA GLN A 290 -0.32 -10.64 -10.02
C GLN A 290 -0.16 -9.69 -11.22
N LEU A 291 -0.44 -10.17 -12.43
CA LEU A 291 -0.42 -9.36 -13.64
C LEU A 291 -1.46 -8.24 -13.57
N ALA A 292 -2.72 -8.60 -13.27
CA ALA A 292 -3.82 -7.65 -13.16
C ALA A 292 -3.55 -6.60 -12.06
N ALA A 293 -3.11 -7.03 -10.88
CA ALA A 293 -2.77 -6.13 -9.79
C ALA A 293 -1.65 -5.16 -10.18
N GLY A 294 -0.59 -5.64 -10.82
CA GLY A 294 0.51 -4.80 -11.29
C GLY A 294 0.07 -3.78 -12.34
N LEU A 295 -0.77 -4.19 -13.30
CA LEU A 295 -1.34 -3.30 -14.30
C LEU A 295 -2.24 -2.22 -13.68
N VAL A 296 -3.11 -2.60 -12.74
CA VAL A 296 -3.98 -1.64 -12.03
C VAL A 296 -3.14 -0.63 -11.25
N VAL A 297 -2.09 -1.07 -10.54
CA VAL A 297 -1.17 -0.17 -9.83
C VAL A 297 -0.45 0.78 -10.80
N ALA A 298 0.00 0.28 -11.96
CA ALA A 298 0.70 1.10 -12.96
C ALA A 298 -0.23 2.13 -13.60
N LEU A 299 -1.42 1.73 -14.07
CA LEU A 299 -2.42 2.64 -14.65
C LEU A 299 -2.91 3.65 -13.62
N VAL A 300 -3.18 3.14 -12.42
CA VAL A 300 -3.11 3.81 -11.11
C VAL A 300 -2.28 5.10 -11.11
N ALA A 301 -0.99 4.85 -11.03
CA ALA A 301 0.06 5.85 -10.88
C ALA A 301 0.22 6.74 -12.11
N LEU A 302 0.07 6.21 -13.32
CA LEU A 302 0.13 6.99 -14.55
C LEU A 302 -1.00 8.03 -14.63
N SER A 303 -2.20 7.70 -14.15
CA SER A 303 -3.33 8.65 -14.11
C SER A 303 -3.10 9.84 -13.17
N LEU A 304 -2.06 9.77 -12.33
CA LEU A 304 -1.77 10.73 -11.29
C LEU A 304 -0.56 11.62 -11.63
N LEU A 305 0.18 11.30 -12.70
CA LEU A 305 1.14 12.21 -13.32
C LEU A 305 0.34 13.29 -14.06
N ARG A 306 0.60 14.56 -13.74
CA ARG A 306 -0.11 15.72 -14.31
C ARG A 306 0.85 16.65 -15.02
#